data_AF-A0A924YRY3-F1
#
_entry.id   AF-A0A924YRY3-F1
#
_cell.length_a   1.000
_cell.length_b   1.000
_cell.length_c   1.000
_cell.angle_alpha   90.00
_cell.angle_beta   90.00
_cell.angle_gamma   90.00
#
_symmetry.space_group_name_H-M   'P 1'
#
loop_
_entity.id
_entity.type
_entity.pdbx_description
1 polymer ?
#
loop_
_entity_poly.entity_id
_entity_poly.type
_entity_poly.pdbx_seq_one_letter_code
_entity_poly.pdbx_strand_id
1 'polypeptide(L)'
;VRRLQAALPPGLFSVRTWEQKQGPLLAAVEIEKAILNVLLFLIITVAGFGILAIFYMIVVEKTRDIGILKALGASSRGVMTIFLSYGLALGVVGSGVGVAIGLLFVHYIDEIEKGLSKLTGRKIFDETIYYFPNIPTDVSLTMVVWVALAAVTIAVLASVLPARRAARLHPVEALRYE
;
A
#
# COMPACT_ATOMS: atom_id res chain seq x y z
N VAL A 1 18.88 -21.45 -26.02
CA VAL A 1 18.67 -22.92 -25.96
C VAL A 1 18.39 -23.55 -27.31
N ARG A 2 17.31 -23.18 -28.03
CA ARG A 2 17.00 -23.75 -29.37
C ARG A 2 18.16 -23.72 -30.38
N ARG A 3 18.91 -22.61 -30.47
CA ARG A 3 20.10 -22.50 -31.34
C ARG A 3 21.27 -23.42 -30.93
N LEU A 4 21.46 -23.64 -29.63
CA LEU A 4 22.52 -24.52 -29.10
C LEU A 4 22.13 -25.99 -29.22
N GLN A 5 20.85 -26.32 -29.02
CA GLN A 5 20.30 -27.65 -29.26
C GLN A 5 20.40 -28.09 -30.72
N ALA A 6 20.26 -27.14 -31.66
CA ALA A 6 20.39 -27.41 -33.09
C ALA A 6 21.85 -27.56 -33.56
N ALA A 7 22.82 -27.00 -32.82
CA ALA A 7 24.24 -27.04 -33.16
C ALA A 7 25.00 -28.23 -32.54
N LEU A 8 24.40 -28.91 -31.56
CA LEU A 8 25.00 -30.04 -30.85
C LEU A 8 24.44 -31.38 -31.36
N PRO A 9 25.23 -32.47 -31.41
CA PRO A 9 24.77 -33.77 -31.87
C PRO A 9 23.53 -34.25 -31.09
N PRO A 10 22.42 -34.61 -31.76
CA PRO A 10 21.22 -35.09 -31.08
C PRO A 10 21.53 -36.43 -30.38
N GLY A 11 21.24 -36.50 -29.07
CA GLY A 11 21.37 -37.72 -28.27
C GLY A 11 22.55 -37.75 -27.28
N LEU A 12 23.59 -36.94 -27.48
CA LEU A 12 24.77 -36.91 -26.57
C LEU A 12 24.70 -35.80 -25.51
N PHE A 13 23.99 -34.69 -25.80
CA PHE A 13 23.93 -33.53 -24.90
C PHE A 13 22.49 -33.04 -24.69
N SER A 14 22.09 -32.88 -23.42
CA SER A 14 20.82 -32.25 -23.03
C SER A 14 21.07 -30.79 -22.62
N VAL A 15 20.75 -29.84 -23.50
CA VAL A 15 20.81 -28.41 -23.18
C VAL A 15 19.56 -28.04 -22.37
N ARG A 16 19.73 -27.74 -21.08
CA ARG A 16 18.69 -27.18 -20.21
C ARG A 16 19.07 -25.76 -19.79
N THR A 17 18.10 -24.85 -19.69
CA THR A 17 18.34 -23.54 -19.05
C THR A 17 18.62 -23.73 -17.56
N TRP A 18 19.29 -22.75 -16.94
CA TRP A 18 19.43 -22.69 -15.48
C TRP A 18 18.06 -22.72 -14.77
N GLU A 19 17.09 -22.00 -15.33
CA GLU A 19 15.69 -21.99 -14.90
C GLU A 19 15.05 -23.39 -14.94
N GLN A 20 15.29 -24.18 -16.00
CA GLN A 20 14.82 -25.57 -16.10
C GLN A 20 15.54 -26.53 -15.14
N LYS A 21 16.77 -26.22 -14.71
CA LYS A 21 17.49 -26.99 -13.68
C LYS A 21 17.01 -26.66 -12.27
N GLN A 22 16.59 -25.42 -12.04
CA GLN A 22 16.11 -24.94 -10.74
C GLN A 22 14.59 -24.85 -10.64
N GLY A 23 13.86 -25.52 -11.54
CA GLY A 23 12.39 -25.48 -11.61
C GLY A 23 11.69 -25.62 -10.25
N PRO A 24 12.05 -26.58 -9.36
CA PRO A 24 11.44 -26.68 -8.04
C PRO A 24 11.71 -25.48 -7.12
N LEU A 25 12.91 -24.88 -7.15
CA LEU A 25 13.24 -23.69 -6.36
C LEU A 25 12.51 -22.45 -6.87
N LEU A 26 12.45 -22.28 -8.20
CA LEU A 26 11.73 -21.15 -8.81
C LEU A 26 10.22 -21.26 -8.59
N ALA A 27 9.65 -22.46 -8.70
CA ALA A 27 8.25 -22.70 -8.36
C ALA A 27 7.96 -22.40 -6.89
N ALA A 28 8.87 -22.73 -5.96
CA ALA A 28 8.74 -22.37 -4.55
C ALA A 28 8.73 -20.85 -4.35
N VAL A 29 9.65 -20.12 -5.00
CA VAL A 29 9.71 -18.64 -4.94
C VAL A 29 8.46 -18.00 -5.57
N GLU A 30 7.92 -18.55 -6.65
CA GLU A 30 6.68 -18.06 -7.26
C GLU A 30 5.47 -18.25 -6.33
N ILE A 31 5.36 -19.41 -5.69
CA ILE A 31 4.31 -19.68 -4.69
C ILE A 31 4.45 -18.71 -3.51
N GLU A 32 5.66 -18.50 -3.00
CA GLU A 32 5.91 -17.55 -1.91
C GLU A 32 5.50 -16.13 -2.29
N LYS A 33 5.91 -15.65 -3.47
CA LYS A 33 5.50 -14.34 -3.99
C LYS A 33 3.99 -14.21 -4.16
N ALA A 34 3.32 -15.27 -4.60
CA ALA A 34 1.87 -15.28 -4.71
C ALA A 34 1.20 -15.11 -3.33
N ILE A 35 1.69 -15.82 -2.30
CA ILE A 35 1.20 -15.69 -0.93
C ILE A 35 1.41 -14.26 -0.40
N LEU A 36 2.60 -13.69 -0.59
CA LEU A 36 2.90 -12.31 -0.17
C LEU A 36 2.00 -11.28 -0.88
N ASN A 37 1.72 -11.46 -2.17
CA ASN A 37 0.81 -10.59 -2.92
C ASN A 37 -0.62 -10.66 -2.39
N VAL A 38 -1.12 -11.86 -2.07
CA VAL A 38 -2.46 -12.04 -1.47
C VAL A 38 -2.52 -11.35 -0.10
N LEU A 39 -1.49 -11.51 0.72
CA LEU A 39 -1.41 -10.88 2.04
C LEU A 39 -1.37 -9.35 1.93
N LEU A 40 -0.57 -8.80 1.03
CA LEU A 40 -0.49 -7.36 0.78
C LEU A 40 -1.84 -6.80 0.33
N PHE A 41 -2.52 -7.50 -0.58
CA PHE A 41 -3.86 -7.13 -1.04
C PHE A 41 -4.87 -7.07 0.13
N LEU A 42 -4.85 -8.06 1.04
CA LEU A 42 -5.72 -8.07 2.21
C LEU A 42 -5.42 -6.91 3.15
N ILE A 43 -4.15 -6.63 3.44
CA ILE A 43 -3.76 -5.52 4.32
C ILE A 43 -4.22 -4.18 3.73
N ILE A 44 -3.98 -3.95 2.44
CA ILE A 44 -4.42 -2.72 1.76
C ILE A 44 -5.94 -2.59 1.80
N THR A 45 -6.66 -3.70 1.59
CA THR A 45 -8.13 -3.72 1.65
C THR A 45 -8.64 -3.36 3.04
N VAL A 46 -8.11 -3.98 4.09
CA VAL A 46 -8.46 -3.68 5.49
C VAL A 46 -8.15 -2.22 5.83
N ALA A 47 -6.99 -1.71 5.42
CA ALA A 47 -6.62 -0.32 5.62
C ALA A 47 -7.60 0.65 4.92
N GLY A 48 -7.99 0.36 3.67
CA GLY A 48 -8.98 1.14 2.93
C GLY A 48 -10.35 1.19 3.62
N PHE A 49 -10.82 0.06 4.14
CA PHE A 49 -12.05 0.03 4.95
C PHE A 49 -11.91 0.84 6.24
N GLY A 50 -10.75 0.81 6.88
CA GLY A 50 -10.44 1.64 8.05
C GLY A 50 -10.56 3.13 7.76
N ILE A 51 -9.99 3.60 6.64
CA ILE A 51 -10.13 4.99 6.19
C ILE A 51 -11.60 5.33 5.99
N LEU A 52 -12.35 4.48 5.30
CA LEU A 52 -13.79 4.70 5.07
C LEU A 52 -14.57 4.80 6.39
N ALA A 53 -14.32 3.92 7.35
CA ALA A 53 -15.00 3.90 8.63
C ALA A 53 -14.72 5.18 9.45
N ILE A 54 -13.44 5.57 9.56
CA ILE A 54 -13.02 6.78 10.28
C ILE A 54 -13.60 8.02 9.59
N PHE A 55 -13.48 8.10 8.26
CA PHE A 55 -13.97 9.25 7.50
C PHE A 55 -15.50 9.38 7.56
N TYR A 56 -16.21 8.25 7.56
CA TYR A 56 -17.65 8.21 7.81
C TYR A 56 -18.00 8.75 9.20
N MET A 57 -17.27 8.34 10.24
CA MET A 57 -17.48 8.82 11.60
C MET A 57 -17.28 10.34 11.70
N ILE A 58 -16.22 10.88 11.07
CA ILE A 58 -15.96 12.33 11.01
C ILE A 58 -17.15 13.08 10.40
N VAL A 59 -17.74 12.58 9.31
CA VAL A 59 -18.92 13.20 8.68
C VAL A 59 -20.12 13.20 9.63
N VAL A 60 -20.33 12.08 10.34
CA VAL A 60 -21.45 11.95 11.29
C VAL A 60 -21.28 12.93 12.45
N GLU A 61 -20.10 13.03 13.05
CA GLU A 61 -19.79 14.02 14.11
C GLU A 61 -20.01 15.47 13.64
N LYS A 62 -19.76 15.73 12.34
CA LYS A 62 -19.93 17.05 11.73
C LYS A 62 -21.32 17.33 11.14
N THR A 63 -22.31 16.48 11.41
CA THR A 63 -23.67 16.61 10.87
C THR A 63 -24.31 17.97 11.19
N ARG A 64 -24.18 18.47 12.43
CA ARG A 64 -24.73 19.77 12.86
C ARG A 64 -24.07 20.94 12.12
N ASP A 65 -22.74 20.93 12.03
CA ASP A 65 -21.96 21.96 11.34
C ASP A 65 -22.33 22.01 9.84
N ILE A 66 -22.54 20.85 9.21
CA ILE A 66 -23.04 20.75 7.82
C ILE A 66 -24.45 21.33 7.69
N GLY A 67 -25.33 21.06 8.65
CA GLY A 67 -26.68 21.60 8.70
C GLY A 67 -26.70 23.13 8.74
N ILE A 68 -25.86 23.74 9.58
CA ILE A 68 -25.71 25.19 9.70
C ILE A 68 -25.19 25.78 8.38
N LEU A 69 -24.13 25.19 7.80
CA LEU A 69 -23.58 25.61 6.50
C LEU A 69 -24.66 25.61 5.41
N LYS A 70 -25.47 24.56 5.34
CA LYS A 70 -26.55 24.48 4.35
C LYS A 70 -27.71 25.43 4.64
N ALA A 71 -28.02 25.72 5.91
CA ALA A 71 -29.02 26.72 6.29
C ALA A 71 -28.57 28.14 5.88
N LEU A 72 -27.26 28.40 5.89
CA LEU A 72 -26.66 29.64 5.38
C LEU A 72 -26.55 29.69 3.84
N GLY A 73 -27.02 28.67 3.12
CA GLY A 73 -27.07 28.63 1.66
C GLY A 73 -25.95 27.84 0.99
N ALA A 74 -25.13 27.08 1.73
CA ALA A 74 -24.13 26.22 1.10
C ALA A 74 -24.76 25.15 0.20
N SER A 75 -24.29 25.07 -1.05
CA SER A 75 -24.75 24.06 -2.00
C SER A 75 -24.23 22.66 -1.62
N SER A 76 -24.96 21.61 -2.00
CA SER A 76 -24.53 20.21 -1.82
C SER A 76 -23.16 19.93 -2.48
N ARG A 77 -22.88 20.58 -3.62
CA ARG A 77 -21.56 20.50 -4.27
C ARG A 77 -20.47 21.16 -3.42
N GLY A 78 -20.74 22.31 -2.82
CA GLY A 78 -19.81 22.99 -1.91
C GLY A 78 -19.42 22.11 -0.72
N VAL A 79 -20.42 21.53 -0.05
CA VAL A 79 -20.18 20.58 1.06
C VAL A 79 -19.37 19.38 0.57
N MET A 80 -19.72 18.80 -0.59
CA MET A 80 -18.98 17.67 -1.15
C MET A 80 -17.51 18.01 -1.41
N THR A 81 -17.21 19.17 -1.99
CA THR A 81 -15.84 19.61 -2.27
C THR A 81 -15.01 19.78 -1.00
N ILE A 82 -15.60 20.28 0.09
CA ILE A 82 -14.91 20.39 1.39
C ILE A 82 -14.44 19.01 1.86
N PHE A 83 -15.33 18.02 1.89
CA PHE A 83 -14.98 16.67 2.33
C PHE A 83 -14.04 15.94 1.36
N LEU A 84 -14.21 16.10 0.05
CA LEU A 84 -13.26 15.53 -0.91
C LEU A 84 -11.86 16.13 -0.76
N SER A 85 -11.76 17.44 -0.50
CA SER A 85 -10.48 18.11 -0.22
C SER A 85 -9.85 17.61 1.08
N TYR A 86 -10.68 17.32 2.09
CA TYR A 86 -10.22 16.71 3.33
C TYR A 86 -9.66 15.29 3.11
N GLY A 87 -10.35 14.48 2.30
CA GLY A 87 -9.86 13.15 1.90
C GLY A 87 -8.56 13.21 1.09
N LEU A 88 -8.44 14.18 0.18
CA LEU A 88 -7.20 14.42 -0.57
C LEU A 88 -6.05 14.82 0.36
N ALA A 89 -6.29 15.76 1.28
CA ALA A 89 -5.28 16.21 2.25
C ALA A 89 -4.82 15.05 3.14
N LEU A 90 -5.76 14.24 3.67
CA LEU A 90 -5.44 13.03 4.43
C LEU A 90 -4.60 12.04 3.60
N GLY A 91 -4.96 11.81 2.34
CA GLY A 91 -4.21 10.95 1.44
C GLY A 91 -2.79 11.45 1.21
N VAL A 92 -2.62 12.75 0.92
CA VAL A 92 -1.30 13.35 0.65
C VAL A 92 -0.41 13.32 1.89
N VAL A 93 -0.93 13.73 3.05
CA VAL A 93 -0.18 13.72 4.31
C VAL A 93 0.16 12.30 4.72
N GLY A 94 -0.82 11.40 4.70
CA GLY A 94 -0.63 9.99 5.06
C GLY A 94 0.38 9.29 4.13
N SER A 95 0.27 9.52 2.83
CA SER A 95 1.24 8.99 1.86
C SER A 95 2.63 9.59 2.05
N GLY A 96 2.74 10.90 2.31
CA GLY A 96 4.03 11.56 2.53
C GLY A 96 4.75 11.01 3.76
N VAL A 97 4.02 10.89 4.87
CA VAL A 97 4.53 10.29 6.12
C VAL A 97 4.87 8.82 5.90
N GLY A 98 4.02 8.06 5.23
CA GLY A 98 4.26 6.64 4.94
C GLY A 98 5.50 6.40 4.08
N VAL A 99 5.68 7.21 3.02
CA VAL A 99 6.88 7.16 2.18
C VAL A 99 8.12 7.54 2.99
N ALA A 100 8.06 8.59 3.80
CA ALA A 100 9.19 8.99 4.65
C ALA A 100 9.59 7.88 5.62
N ILE A 101 8.63 7.28 6.32
CA ILE A 101 8.87 6.16 7.24
C ILE A 101 9.41 4.95 6.48
N GLY A 102 8.84 4.61 5.32
CA GLY A 102 9.30 3.48 4.51
C GLY A 102 10.73 3.66 4.00
N LEU A 103 11.09 4.85 3.54
CA LEU A 103 12.46 5.16 3.10
C LEU A 103 13.44 5.14 4.26
N LEU A 104 13.08 5.68 5.43
CA LEU A 104 13.89 5.58 6.64
C LEU A 104 14.09 4.12 7.06
N PHE A 105 13.04 3.30 6.98
CA PHE A 105 13.11 1.89 7.31
C PHE A 105 14.07 1.13 6.40
N VAL A 106 14.01 1.38 5.08
CA VAL A 106 14.94 0.79 4.11
C VAL A 106 16.36 1.30 4.33
N HIS A 107 16.54 2.58 4.65
CA HIS A 107 17.84 3.18 4.91
C HIS A 107 18.53 2.57 6.14
N TYR A 108 17.78 2.24 7.19
CA TYR A 108 18.30 1.69 8.44
C TYR A 108 18.11 0.16 8.56
N ILE A 109 17.86 -0.54 7.47
CA ILE A 109 17.49 -1.96 7.52
C ILE A 109 18.60 -2.84 8.12
N ASP A 110 19.87 -2.52 7.85
CA ASP A 110 21.01 -3.26 8.37
C ASP A 110 21.23 -2.98 9.87
N GLU A 111 21.02 -1.75 10.34
CA GLU A 111 21.06 -1.41 11.76
C GLU A 111 19.93 -2.07 12.54
N ILE A 112 18.73 -2.13 11.95
CA ILE A 112 17.58 -2.83 12.51
C ILE A 112 17.89 -4.32 12.62
N GLU A 113 18.44 -4.94 11.58
CA GLU A 113 18.89 -6.34 11.59
C GLU A 113 19.90 -6.58 12.71
N LYS A 114 20.96 -5.76 12.81
CA LYS A 114 22.00 -5.91 13.83
C LYS A 114 21.45 -5.75 15.25
N GLY A 115 20.51 -4.82 15.44
CA GLY A 115 19.82 -4.63 16.71
C GLY A 115 18.99 -5.84 17.10
N LEU A 116 18.22 -6.37 16.15
CA LEU A 116 17.36 -7.53 16.37
C LEU A 116 18.20 -8.80 16.61
N SER A 117 19.28 -8.99 15.85
CA SER A 117 20.23 -10.10 16.01
C SER A 117 20.91 -10.12 17.39
N LYS A 118 21.22 -8.94 17.96
CA LYS A 118 21.71 -8.82 19.35
C LYS A 118 20.65 -9.21 20.38
N LEU A 119 19.39 -8.86 20.15
CA LEU A 119 18.29 -9.17 21.06
C LEU A 119 17.91 -10.66 21.03
N THR A 120 17.88 -11.28 19.84
CA THR A 120 17.53 -12.70 19.67
C THR A 120 18.70 -13.64 19.89
N GLY A 121 19.94 -13.13 20.00
CA GLY A 121 21.15 -13.93 20.16
C GLY A 121 21.47 -14.84 18.97
N ARG A 122 20.85 -14.57 17.81
CA ARG A 122 21.01 -15.32 16.55
C ARG A 122 21.14 -14.32 15.41
N LYS A 123 22.02 -14.60 14.45
CA LYS A 123 22.09 -13.83 13.20
C LYS A 123 20.81 -14.07 12.40
N ILE A 124 20.05 -13.03 12.17
CA ILE A 124 18.81 -13.07 11.39
C ILE A 124 19.14 -13.10 9.89
N PHE A 125 20.17 -12.35 9.50
CA PHE A 125 20.74 -12.40 8.16
C PHE A 125 22.13 -13.03 8.18
N ASP A 126 22.25 -14.27 7.71
CA ASP A 126 23.54 -14.96 7.61
C ASP A 126 24.16 -14.75 6.22
N GLU A 127 25.22 -13.94 6.18
CA GLU A 127 26.01 -13.64 4.99
C GLU A 127 26.56 -14.92 4.31
N THR A 128 26.75 -16.01 5.06
CA THR A 128 27.25 -17.30 4.55
C THR A 128 26.18 -18.06 3.76
N ILE A 129 24.91 -17.90 4.13
CA ILE A 129 23.78 -18.56 3.49
C ILE A 129 23.31 -17.75 2.28
N TYR A 130 23.24 -16.42 2.43
CA TYR A 130 22.72 -15.53 1.40
C TYR A 130 23.82 -14.99 0.46
N TYR A 131 25.10 -15.20 0.77
CA TYR A 131 26.26 -14.73 0.00
C TYR A 131 26.32 -13.21 -0.21
N PHE A 132 25.58 -12.44 0.59
CA PHE A 132 25.59 -10.98 0.59
C PHE A 132 26.08 -10.45 1.94
N PRO A 133 26.99 -9.45 1.96
CA PRO A 133 27.51 -8.88 3.20
C PRO A 133 26.49 -7.97 3.93
N ASN A 134 25.52 -7.43 3.20
CA ASN A 134 24.42 -6.60 3.74
C ASN A 134 23.13 -6.93 2.98
N ILE A 135 21.99 -6.47 3.48
CA ILE A 135 20.70 -6.68 2.79
C ILE A 135 20.67 -5.79 1.53
N PRO A 136 20.61 -6.38 0.32
CA PRO A 136 20.57 -5.58 -0.90
C PRO A 136 19.23 -4.84 -0.98
N THR A 137 19.28 -3.52 -0.96
CA THR A 137 18.10 -2.65 -1.07
C THR A 137 18.12 -1.95 -2.43
N ASP A 138 17.03 -2.11 -3.20
CA ASP A 138 16.83 -1.42 -4.46
C ASP A 138 15.55 -0.58 -4.37
N VAL A 139 15.72 0.73 -4.21
CA VAL A 139 14.60 1.68 -4.11
C VAL A 139 14.40 2.35 -5.45
N SER A 140 13.42 1.87 -6.20
CA SER A 140 12.99 2.50 -7.44
C SER A 140 12.10 3.71 -7.15
N LEU A 141 12.53 4.91 -7.55
CA LEU A 141 11.72 6.14 -7.45
C LEU A 141 10.36 5.97 -8.13
N THR A 142 10.33 5.27 -9.27
CA THR A 142 9.09 4.98 -10.01
C THR A 142 8.11 4.18 -9.16
N MET A 143 8.57 3.15 -8.44
CA MET A 143 7.71 2.37 -7.55
C MET A 143 7.17 3.21 -6.39
N VAL A 144 8.03 4.03 -5.78
CA VAL A 144 7.63 4.92 -4.68
C VAL A 144 6.52 5.88 -5.13
N VAL A 145 6.66 6.48 -6.30
CA VAL A 145 5.64 7.38 -6.87
C VAL A 145 4.34 6.63 -7.14
N TRP A 146 4.38 5.44 -7.73
CA TRP A 146 3.16 4.65 -7.99
C TRP A 146 2.44 4.25 -6.71
N VAL A 147 3.17 3.82 -5.67
CA VAL A 147 2.61 3.47 -4.37
C VAL A 147 1.98 4.70 -3.71
N ALA A 148 2.66 5.85 -3.76
CA ALA A 148 2.13 7.09 -3.20
C ALA A 148 0.83 7.53 -3.90
N LEU A 149 0.80 7.49 -5.23
CA LEU A 149 -0.39 7.80 -6.01
C LEU A 149 -1.53 6.82 -5.72
N ALA A 150 -1.24 5.52 -5.60
CA ALA A 150 -2.24 4.52 -5.24
C ALA A 150 -2.82 4.79 -3.85
N ALA A 151 -2.00 5.11 -2.86
CA ALA A 151 -2.43 5.43 -1.50
C ALA A 151 -3.36 6.65 -1.46
N VAL A 152 -2.97 7.74 -2.13
CA VAL A 152 -3.81 8.95 -2.26
C VAL A 152 -5.12 8.63 -2.96
N THR A 153 -5.07 7.83 -4.04
CA THR A 153 -6.26 7.44 -4.80
C THR A 153 -7.23 6.64 -3.94
N ILE A 154 -6.74 5.66 -3.16
CA ILE A 154 -7.55 4.87 -2.24
C ILE A 154 -8.20 5.77 -1.19
N ALA A 155 -7.45 6.71 -0.59
CA ALA A 155 -7.97 7.64 0.41
C ALA A 155 -9.09 8.54 -0.16
N VAL A 156 -8.91 9.06 -1.39
CA VAL A 156 -9.93 9.84 -2.07
C VAL A 156 -11.15 8.99 -2.41
N LEU A 157 -10.97 7.78 -2.94
CA LEU A 157 -12.10 6.88 -3.25
C LEU A 157 -12.90 6.50 -2.00
N ALA A 158 -12.22 6.24 -0.89
CA ALA A 158 -12.86 5.96 0.39
C ALA A 158 -13.66 7.17 0.91
N SER A 159 -13.19 8.40 0.67
CA SER A 159 -13.86 9.63 1.13
C SER A 159 -15.10 10.01 0.30
N VAL A 160 -15.23 9.52 -0.93
CA VAL A 160 -16.36 9.83 -1.83
C VAL A 160 -17.70 9.42 -1.22
N LEU A 161 -17.79 8.24 -0.62
CA LEU A 161 -19.06 7.70 -0.10
C LEU A 161 -19.59 8.57 1.05
N PRO A 162 -18.79 8.86 2.09
CA PRO A 162 -19.21 9.77 3.16
C PRO A 162 -19.42 11.22 2.69
N ALA A 163 -18.58 11.73 1.77
CA ALA A 163 -18.75 13.08 1.24
C ALA A 163 -20.09 13.25 0.50
N ARG A 164 -20.52 12.25 -0.27
CA ARG A 164 -21.86 12.22 -0.90
C ARG A 164 -22.97 12.21 0.13
N ARG A 165 -22.79 11.50 1.24
CA ARG A 165 -23.75 11.47 2.34
C ARG A 165 -23.88 12.85 3.00
N ALA A 166 -22.76 13.48 3.35
CA ALA A 166 -22.71 14.84 3.89
C ALA A 166 -23.43 15.85 2.97
N ALA A 167 -23.14 15.77 1.66
CA ALA A 167 -23.73 16.64 0.65
C ALA A 167 -25.25 16.50 0.53
N ARG A 168 -25.82 15.33 0.84
CA ARG A 168 -27.27 15.07 0.74
C ARG A 168 -28.04 15.33 2.03
N LEU A 169 -27.36 15.69 3.11
CA LEU A 169 -27.97 15.87 4.42
C LEU A 169 -28.88 17.11 4.45
N HIS A 170 -30.12 16.99 4.90
CA HIS A 170 -31.06 18.11 4.94
C HIS A 170 -30.85 18.99 6.19
N PRO A 171 -30.90 20.34 6.07
CA PRO A 171 -30.69 21.23 7.23
C PRO A 171 -31.65 20.96 8.38
N VAL A 172 -32.92 20.68 8.04
CA VAL A 172 -33.97 20.38 9.01
C VAL A 172 -33.63 19.09 9.78
N GLU A 173 -33.14 18.06 9.10
CA GLU A 173 -32.75 16.81 9.76
C GLU A 173 -31.51 16.99 10.63
N ALA A 174 -30.53 17.79 10.19
CA ALA A 174 -29.35 18.10 11.00
C ALA A 174 -29.66 18.85 12.30
N LEU A 175 -30.70 19.69 12.29
CA LEU A 175 -31.06 20.55 13.42
C LEU A 175 -32.13 19.95 14.34
N ARG A 176 -32.86 18.91 13.88
CA ARG A 176 -33.95 18.26 14.65
C ARG A 176 -33.47 17.21 15.66
N TYR A 177 -32.17 16.95 15.77
CA TYR A 177 -31.63 16.00 16.74
C TYR A 177 -31.45 16.58 18.16
N GLU A 178 -32.09 17.73 18.43
CA GLU A 178 -32.53 18.19 19.76
C GLU A 178 -34.01 18.59 19.69
#